data_AF-A0A166DT95-F1
#
_entry.id   AF-A0A166DT95-F1
#
_cell.length_a   1.000
_cell.length_b   1.000
_cell.length_c   1.000
_cell.angle_alpha   90.00
_cell.angle_beta   90.00
_cell.angle_gamma   90.00
#
_symmetry.space_group_name_H-M   'P 1'
#
loop_
_entity.id
_entity.type
_entity.pdbx_description
1 polymer ?
#
loop_
_entity_poly.entity_id
_entity_poly.type
_entity_poly.pdbx_seq_one_letter_code
_entity_poly.pdbx_strand_id
1 'polypeptide(L)'
;MLKKVIILMFAAVVEDIYKRRQPLPSMHAIYFMQPTKENVGMFLSDMAGKSPLYKKAFVFFSSPIPQELVSYIRRDTSVVSRIGALSEMNLEYFAIDSQGFITDNGSALEELFGDESSSRRADERLNVMATRIATVFASLREFPFVRYRAAKSLDTDTMTTFRDLVPTKLAAGIWNCLVKYKSKIKDFPQTETCELLILDRSVDQIAPIIHEWTYDAMCHDLLNMEGNKYVHEVASKAGGPSEKKDVLLEDHDPIWLELRHAHIADV
;
A
#
# COMPACT_ATOMS: atom_id res chain seq x y z
N MET A 1 3.25 -7.86 3.12
CA MET A 1 3.09 -8.54 1.82
C MET A 1 1.63 -8.48 1.40
N LEU A 2 1.23 -7.42 0.69
CA LEU A 2 -0.11 -7.21 0.13
C LEU A 2 -0.63 -8.49 -0.54
N LYS A 3 -1.47 -9.23 0.18
CA LYS A 3 -2.33 -10.30 -0.34
C LYS A 3 -3.80 -9.98 -0.04
N LYS A 4 -4.16 -8.71 0.11
CA LYS A 4 -5.55 -8.31 0.36
C LYS A 4 -6.17 -7.82 -0.95
N VAL A 5 -6.55 -8.78 -1.78
CA VAL A 5 -7.65 -8.57 -2.72
C VAL A 5 -8.92 -8.70 -1.90
N ILE A 6 -9.60 -7.58 -1.68
CA ILE A 6 -10.83 -7.55 -0.88
C ILE A 6 -11.99 -7.68 -1.87
N ILE A 7 -12.65 -8.83 -1.87
CA ILE A 7 -13.95 -8.95 -2.51
C ILE A 7 -15.01 -8.54 -1.49
N LEU A 8 -15.64 -7.39 -1.71
CA LEU A 8 -16.76 -6.89 -0.91
C LEU A 8 -18.06 -7.36 -1.57
N MET A 9 -18.62 -8.48 -1.13
CA MET A 9 -19.99 -8.81 -1.52
C MET A 9 -20.93 -7.97 -0.67
N PHE A 10 -21.50 -6.91 -1.26
CA PHE A 10 -22.52 -6.01 -0.69
C PHE A 10 -22.88 -6.34 0.79
N ALA A 11 -21.97 -5.93 1.70
CA ALA A 11 -22.10 -5.91 3.16
C ALA A 11 -22.28 -7.22 3.97
N ALA A 12 -21.97 -8.43 3.48
CA ALA A 12 -22.10 -9.66 4.31
C ALA A 12 -20.81 -10.48 4.52
N VAL A 13 -19.95 -10.59 3.51
CA VAL A 13 -18.75 -11.45 3.57
C VAL A 13 -17.58 -10.78 2.85
N VAL A 14 -16.39 -10.86 3.44
CA VAL A 14 -15.12 -10.50 2.82
C VAL A 14 -14.40 -11.79 2.44
N GLU A 15 -14.08 -11.94 1.15
CA GLU A 15 -13.41 -13.13 0.63
C GLU A 15 -12.04 -12.79 0.02
N ASP A 16 -11.10 -13.73 0.13
CA ASP A 16 -9.78 -13.68 -0.46
C ASP A 16 -9.81 -14.33 -1.85
N ILE A 17 -9.39 -13.59 -2.89
CA ILE A 17 -9.42 -14.07 -4.28
C ILE A 17 -8.56 -15.33 -4.50
N TYR A 18 -7.51 -15.50 -3.68
CA TYR A 18 -6.57 -16.62 -3.76
C TYR A 18 -7.11 -17.90 -3.11
N LYS A 19 -8.22 -17.80 -2.37
CA LYS A 19 -8.87 -18.95 -1.75
C LYS A 19 -10.02 -19.46 -2.62
N ARG A 20 -10.31 -20.74 -2.46
CA ARG A 20 -11.52 -21.35 -3.04
C ARG A 20 -12.74 -20.77 -2.33
N ARG A 21 -13.61 -20.12 -3.10
CA ARG A 21 -14.80 -19.41 -2.62
C ARG A 21 -16.06 -20.17 -3.00
N GLN A 22 -17.12 -19.97 -2.21
CA GLN A 22 -18.41 -20.61 -2.47
C GLN A 22 -19.10 -19.93 -3.66
N PRO A 23 -19.61 -20.67 -4.65
CA PRO A 23 -20.40 -20.07 -5.72
C PRO A 23 -21.69 -19.43 -5.18
N LEU A 24 -21.85 -18.16 -5.49
CA LEU A 24 -23.00 -17.34 -5.11
C LEU A 24 -23.60 -16.65 -6.36
N PRO A 25 -24.11 -17.43 -7.33
CA PRO A 25 -24.51 -16.93 -8.65
C PRO A 25 -25.75 -16.02 -8.63
N SER A 26 -26.44 -15.87 -7.49
CA SER A 26 -27.53 -14.91 -7.29
C SER A 26 -27.04 -13.54 -6.85
N MET A 27 -25.80 -13.44 -6.34
CA MET A 27 -25.24 -12.24 -5.71
C MET A 27 -24.33 -11.46 -6.66
N HIS A 28 -24.19 -10.16 -6.42
CA HIS A 28 -23.16 -9.34 -7.05
C HIS A 28 -21.89 -9.32 -6.19
N ALA A 29 -20.73 -9.19 -6.83
CA ALA A 29 -19.45 -9.05 -6.15
C ALA A 29 -18.80 -7.71 -6.48
N ILE A 30 -18.20 -7.09 -5.47
CA ILE A 30 -17.29 -5.95 -5.65
C ILE A 30 -15.87 -6.48 -5.52
N TYR A 31 -15.04 -6.29 -6.54
CA TYR A 31 -13.63 -6.65 -6.53
C TYR A 31 -12.81 -5.39 -6.24
N PHE A 32 -12.12 -5.33 -5.11
CA PHE A 32 -11.07 -4.34 -4.88
C PHE A 32 -9.71 -5.03 -4.95
N MET A 33 -8.97 -4.79 -6.04
CA MET A 33 -7.77 -5.57 -6.35
C MET A 33 -6.66 -4.75 -7.01
N GLN A 34 -5.41 -5.19 -6.85
CA GLN A 34 -4.30 -4.61 -7.61
C GLN A 34 -4.39 -5.00 -9.09
N PRO A 35 -4.01 -4.12 -10.03
CA PRO A 35 -4.03 -4.40 -11.47
C PRO A 35 -2.84 -5.28 -11.87
N THR A 36 -2.81 -6.52 -11.36
CA THR A 36 -1.81 -7.53 -11.73
C THR A 36 -2.42 -8.56 -12.67
N LYS A 37 -1.57 -9.18 -13.49
CA LYS A 37 -2.00 -10.25 -14.41
C LYS A 37 -2.66 -11.42 -13.67
N GLU A 38 -2.14 -11.76 -12.50
CA GLU A 38 -2.67 -12.82 -11.64
C GLU A 38 -4.07 -12.49 -11.12
N ASN A 39 -4.26 -11.31 -10.52
CA ASN A 39 -5.57 -10.88 -10.00
C ASN A 39 -6.62 -10.79 -11.12
N VAL A 40 -6.24 -10.22 -12.27
CA VAL A 40 -7.12 -10.17 -13.45
C VAL A 40 -7.45 -11.57 -13.94
N GLY A 41 -6.47 -12.48 -13.98
CA GLY A 41 -6.71 -13.88 -14.37
C GLY A 41 -7.70 -14.58 -13.44
N MET A 42 -7.57 -14.40 -12.13
CA MET A 42 -8.52 -14.97 -11.15
C MET A 42 -9.91 -14.38 -11.29
N PHE A 43 -10.01 -13.05 -11.43
CA PHE A 43 -11.28 -12.37 -11.69
C PHE A 43 -11.97 -12.90 -12.95
N LEU A 44 -11.24 -13.05 -14.05
CA LEU A 44 -11.78 -13.60 -15.30
C LEU A 44 -12.26 -15.05 -15.08
N SER A 45 -11.48 -15.86 -14.36
CA SER A 45 -11.86 -17.24 -14.04
C SER A 45 -13.14 -17.32 -13.21
N ASP A 46 -13.34 -16.43 -12.25
CA ASP A 46 -14.56 -16.40 -11.41
C ASP A 46 -15.82 -16.09 -12.23
N MET A 47 -15.69 -15.22 -13.23
CA MET A 47 -16.83 -14.67 -13.98
C MET A 47 -17.10 -15.40 -15.30
N ALA A 48 -16.18 -16.27 -15.73
CA ALA A 48 -16.26 -16.98 -16.99
C ALA A 48 -17.28 -18.14 -16.97
N GLY A 49 -17.65 -18.59 -18.17
CA GLY A 49 -18.45 -19.80 -18.37
C GLY A 49 -19.95 -19.65 -18.05
N LYS A 50 -20.68 -20.76 -18.10
CA LYS A 50 -22.15 -20.79 -17.90
C LYS A 50 -22.56 -20.59 -16.44
N SER A 51 -21.72 -21.03 -15.51
CA SER A 51 -21.96 -20.99 -14.07
C SER A 51 -20.87 -20.13 -13.40
N PRO A 52 -20.99 -18.79 -13.45
CA PRO A 52 -20.02 -17.91 -12.80
C PRO A 52 -20.11 -18.07 -11.28
N LEU A 53 -19.09 -17.59 -10.59
CA LEU A 53 -19.11 -17.49 -9.13
C LEU A 53 -20.13 -16.44 -8.66
N TYR A 54 -20.31 -15.35 -9.41
CA TYR A 54 -21.23 -14.26 -9.09
C TYR A 54 -22.03 -13.80 -10.32
N LYS A 55 -23.18 -13.16 -10.09
CA LYS A 55 -24.08 -12.68 -11.14
C LYS A 55 -23.51 -11.49 -11.93
N LYS A 56 -22.96 -10.51 -11.23
CA LYS A 56 -22.27 -9.33 -11.79
C LYS A 56 -21.05 -8.98 -10.96
N ALA A 57 -20.07 -8.36 -11.59
CA ALA A 57 -18.86 -7.87 -10.94
C ALA A 57 -18.74 -6.35 -11.05
N PHE A 58 -18.40 -5.69 -9.95
CA PHE A 58 -18.01 -4.28 -9.90
C PHE A 58 -16.52 -4.23 -9.55
N VAL A 59 -15.68 -3.87 -10.52
CA VAL A 59 -14.24 -4.00 -10.41
C VAL A 59 -13.61 -2.64 -10.12
N PHE A 60 -12.88 -2.54 -9.03
CA PHE A 60 -12.19 -1.36 -8.56
C PHE A 60 -10.72 -1.68 -8.39
N PHE A 61 -9.88 -1.12 -9.25
CA PHE A 61 -8.44 -1.30 -9.15
C PHE A 61 -7.83 -0.36 -8.12
N SER A 62 -6.89 -0.84 -7.31
CA SER A 62 -6.20 -0.02 -6.31
C SER A 62 -5.34 1.08 -6.94
N SER A 63 -4.83 0.87 -8.14
CA SER A 63 -3.98 1.81 -8.89
C SER A 63 -4.34 1.79 -10.38
N PRO A 64 -3.76 2.69 -11.21
CA PRO A 64 -4.07 2.73 -12.64
C PRO A 64 -3.81 1.40 -13.35
N ILE A 65 -4.76 0.96 -14.18
CA ILE A 65 -4.65 -0.33 -14.88
C ILE A 65 -3.83 -0.17 -16.18
N PRO A 66 -2.82 -1.04 -16.42
CA PRO A 66 -2.11 -1.09 -17.70
C PRO A 66 -3.04 -1.44 -18.87
N GLN A 67 -2.83 -0.81 -20.02
CA GLN A 67 -3.63 -1.03 -21.24
C GLN A 67 -3.63 -2.51 -21.70
N GLU A 68 -2.55 -3.25 -21.43
CA GLU A 68 -2.46 -4.68 -21.70
C GLU A 68 -3.52 -5.47 -20.92
N LEU A 69 -3.70 -5.17 -19.63
CA LEU A 69 -4.69 -5.84 -18.80
C LEU A 69 -6.12 -5.45 -19.16
N VAL A 70 -6.35 -4.19 -19.53
CA VAL A 70 -7.65 -3.77 -20.11
C VAL A 70 -7.97 -4.57 -21.36
N SER A 71 -6.97 -4.74 -22.24
CA SER A 71 -7.11 -5.51 -23.47
C SER A 71 -7.33 -6.99 -23.18
N TYR A 72 -6.70 -7.53 -22.12
CA TYR A 72 -6.90 -8.90 -21.69
C TYR A 72 -8.34 -9.14 -21.21
N ILE A 73 -8.89 -8.25 -20.38
CA ILE A 73 -10.28 -8.33 -19.93
C ILE A 73 -11.24 -8.26 -21.12
N ARG A 74 -10.99 -7.36 -22.08
CA ARG A 74 -11.84 -7.16 -23.27
C ARG A 74 -11.93 -8.38 -24.19
N ARG A 75 -10.97 -9.31 -24.14
CA ARG A 75 -10.98 -10.53 -24.95
C ARG A 75 -12.06 -11.52 -24.52
N ASP A 76 -12.47 -11.50 -23.25
CA ASP A 76 -13.55 -12.35 -22.75
C ASP A 76 -14.89 -11.60 -22.78
N THR A 77 -15.58 -11.68 -23.91
CA THR A 77 -16.88 -11.02 -24.11
C THR A 77 -17.95 -11.50 -23.12
N SER A 78 -17.85 -12.75 -22.65
CA SER A 78 -18.78 -13.32 -21.69
C SER A 78 -18.63 -12.68 -20.32
N VAL A 79 -17.40 -12.41 -19.89
CA VAL A 79 -17.10 -11.69 -18.64
C VAL A 79 -17.43 -10.21 -18.77
N VAL A 80 -17.08 -9.57 -19.89
CA VAL A 80 -17.38 -8.15 -20.14
C VAL A 80 -18.88 -7.86 -19.97
N SER A 81 -19.75 -8.76 -20.42
CA SER A 81 -21.22 -8.60 -20.25
C SER A 81 -21.69 -8.61 -18.79
N ARG A 82 -20.86 -9.09 -17.87
CA ARG A 82 -21.14 -9.20 -16.43
C ARG A 82 -20.48 -8.10 -15.60
N ILE A 83 -19.62 -7.28 -16.20
CA ILE A 83 -18.98 -6.14 -15.52
C ILE A 83 -20.01 -5.02 -15.41
N GLY A 84 -20.44 -4.72 -14.17
CA GLY A 84 -21.35 -3.62 -13.86
C GLY A 84 -20.64 -2.27 -13.77
N ALA A 85 -19.40 -2.25 -13.27
CA ALA A 85 -18.52 -1.09 -13.27
C ALA A 85 -17.06 -1.54 -13.32
N LEU A 86 -16.20 -0.71 -13.90
CA LEU A 86 -14.75 -0.85 -13.87
C LEU A 86 -14.16 0.52 -13.61
N SER A 87 -13.43 0.69 -12.52
CA SER A 87 -12.86 1.98 -12.12
C SER A 87 -11.49 1.84 -11.44
N GLU A 88 -10.72 2.92 -11.45
CA GLU A 88 -9.44 3.06 -10.77
C GLU A 88 -9.67 3.90 -9.51
N MET A 89 -9.39 3.35 -8.33
CA MET A 89 -9.62 4.04 -7.06
C MET A 89 -8.44 4.90 -6.64
N ASN A 90 -7.22 4.56 -7.09
CA ASN A 90 -5.98 5.21 -6.66
C ASN A 90 -5.84 5.23 -5.13
N LEU A 91 -5.91 4.04 -4.52
CA LEU A 91 -5.77 3.77 -3.09
C LEU A 91 -4.82 2.59 -2.87
N GLU A 92 -3.59 2.66 -3.38
CA GLU A 92 -2.59 1.60 -3.21
C GLU A 92 -1.54 1.95 -2.16
N TYR A 93 -2.04 2.23 -0.95
CA TYR A 93 -1.26 2.52 0.26
C TYR A 93 -2.07 2.12 1.50
N PHE A 94 -1.42 2.07 2.66
CA PHE A 94 -2.09 1.92 3.95
C PHE A 94 -1.89 3.18 4.76
N ALA A 95 -2.98 3.77 5.24
CA ALA A 95 -2.90 4.77 6.31
C ALA A 95 -2.49 4.07 7.61
N ILE A 96 -1.51 4.62 8.30
CA ILE A 96 -1.08 4.16 9.63
C ILE A 96 -1.87 4.94 10.70
N ASP A 97 -1.92 6.25 10.53
CA ASP A 97 -2.64 7.19 11.38
C ASP A 97 -3.08 8.40 10.54
N SER A 98 -3.60 9.45 11.18
CA SER A 98 -4.03 10.70 10.52
C SER A 98 -2.96 11.44 9.69
N GLN A 99 -1.67 11.17 9.89
CA GLN A 99 -0.52 11.84 9.28
C GLN A 99 0.47 10.89 8.58
N GLY A 100 0.38 9.58 8.85
CA GLY A 100 1.31 8.57 8.34
C GLY A 100 0.68 7.62 7.31
N PHE A 101 1.46 7.23 6.30
CA PHE A 101 1.10 6.13 5.40
C PHE A 101 2.31 5.27 5.04
N ILE A 102 2.06 4.03 4.63
CA ILE A 102 3.07 3.12 4.07
C ILE A 102 2.63 2.57 2.72
N THR A 103 3.61 2.18 1.90
CA THR A 103 3.39 1.59 0.58
C THR A 103 3.72 0.10 0.52
N ASP A 104 3.93 -0.58 1.66
CA ASP A 104 4.29 -2.01 1.83
C ASP A 104 5.30 -2.52 0.79
N ASN A 105 6.49 -1.92 0.81
CA ASN A 105 7.63 -2.35 0.02
C ASN A 105 8.74 -2.88 0.94
N GLY A 106 8.43 -3.93 1.72
CA GLY A 106 9.30 -4.43 2.80
C GLY A 106 10.70 -4.86 2.36
N SER A 107 10.88 -5.29 1.10
CA SER A 107 12.18 -5.68 0.53
C SER A 107 12.92 -4.51 -0.15
N ALA A 108 12.37 -3.30 -0.19
CA ALA A 108 12.93 -2.20 -0.97
C ALA A 108 14.33 -1.78 -0.52
N LEU A 109 14.63 -1.84 0.79
CA LEU A 109 15.95 -1.47 1.28
C LEU A 109 17.02 -2.41 0.73
N GLU A 110 16.79 -3.73 0.81
CA GLU A 110 17.69 -4.75 0.28
C GLU A 110 17.77 -4.71 -1.25
N GLU A 111 16.63 -4.58 -1.94
CA GLU A 111 16.60 -4.63 -3.40
C GLU A 111 17.19 -3.38 -4.07
N LEU A 112 17.14 -2.22 -3.41
CA LEU A 112 17.67 -0.96 -3.93
C LEU A 112 19.09 -0.65 -3.46
N PHE A 113 19.48 -1.10 -2.27
CA PHE A 113 20.77 -0.77 -1.65
C PHE A 113 21.65 -1.99 -1.30
N GLY A 114 21.17 -3.22 -1.50
CA GLY A 114 21.95 -4.45 -1.33
C GLY A 114 22.95 -4.71 -2.45
N ASP A 115 23.87 -5.66 -2.25
CA ASP A 115 25.01 -5.89 -3.15
C ASP A 115 24.65 -6.64 -4.44
N GLU A 116 23.56 -7.41 -4.45
CA GLU A 116 23.10 -8.18 -5.61
C GLU A 116 22.00 -7.48 -6.43
N SER A 117 21.84 -6.15 -6.28
CA SER A 117 20.76 -5.42 -6.95
C SER A 117 20.97 -5.38 -8.47
N SER A 118 20.19 -6.14 -9.23
CA SER A 118 20.06 -5.96 -10.69
C SER A 118 19.40 -4.61 -10.97
N SER A 119 20.03 -3.73 -11.75
CA SER A 119 19.47 -2.41 -12.11
C SER A 119 18.04 -2.52 -12.63
N ARG A 120 17.72 -3.56 -13.41
CA ARG A 120 16.37 -3.78 -13.94
C ARG A 120 15.35 -4.05 -12.84
N ARG A 121 15.64 -4.96 -11.90
CA ARG A 121 14.74 -5.26 -10.78
C ARG A 121 14.54 -4.03 -9.91
N ALA A 122 15.60 -3.29 -9.65
CA ALA A 122 15.54 -2.06 -8.89
C ALA A 122 14.68 -0.99 -9.59
N ASP A 123 14.79 -0.83 -10.91
CA ASP A 123 13.91 0.06 -11.69
C ASP A 123 12.44 -0.41 -11.65
N GLU A 124 12.17 -1.71 -11.75
CA GLU A 124 10.82 -2.27 -11.58
C GLU A 124 10.24 -1.96 -10.18
N ARG A 125 11.06 -2.04 -9.12
CA ARG A 125 10.65 -1.67 -7.76
C ARG A 125 10.39 -0.19 -7.59
N LEU A 126 11.24 0.67 -8.12
CA LEU A 126 11.03 2.11 -8.11
C LEU A 126 9.73 2.50 -8.81
N ASN A 127 9.38 1.82 -9.92
CA ASN A 127 8.11 2.04 -10.61
C ASN A 127 6.89 1.64 -9.76
N VAL A 128 6.97 0.53 -9.01
CA VAL A 128 5.91 0.12 -8.08
C VAL A 128 5.77 1.15 -6.96
N MET A 129 6.88 1.55 -6.32
CA MET A 129 6.90 2.57 -5.28
C MET A 129 6.32 3.90 -5.78
N ALA A 130 6.75 4.36 -6.96
CA ALA A 130 6.27 5.58 -7.57
C ALA A 130 4.77 5.56 -7.83
N THR A 131 4.24 4.45 -8.35
CA THR A 131 2.80 4.28 -8.58
C THR A 131 2.03 4.37 -7.27
N ARG A 132 2.46 3.62 -6.25
CA ARG A 132 1.82 3.63 -4.92
C ARG A 132 1.84 5.00 -4.26
N ILE A 133 2.99 5.67 -4.24
CA ILE A 133 3.09 7.04 -3.71
C ILE A 133 2.19 8.00 -4.49
N ALA A 134 2.15 7.91 -5.82
CA ALA A 134 1.28 8.76 -6.61
C ALA A 134 -0.22 8.54 -6.27
N THR A 135 -0.64 7.33 -5.91
CA THR A 135 -2.03 7.08 -5.48
C THR A 135 -2.41 7.86 -4.22
N VAL A 136 -1.46 8.13 -3.31
CA VAL A 136 -1.70 8.97 -2.13
C VAL A 136 -2.15 10.37 -2.57
N PHE A 137 -1.38 11.01 -3.44
CA PHE A 137 -1.69 12.35 -3.97
C PHE A 137 -2.97 12.39 -4.81
N ALA A 138 -3.25 11.32 -5.57
CA ALA A 138 -4.53 11.17 -6.26
C ALA A 138 -5.73 11.16 -5.29
N SER A 139 -5.60 10.45 -4.17
CA SER A 139 -6.65 10.37 -3.15
C SER A 139 -6.82 11.66 -2.35
N LEU A 140 -5.71 12.36 -2.05
CA LEU A 140 -5.70 13.64 -1.34
C LEU A 140 -6.14 14.83 -2.21
N ARG A 141 -6.20 14.64 -3.54
CA ARG A 141 -6.43 15.73 -4.52
C ARG A 141 -5.34 16.79 -4.48
N GLU A 142 -4.10 16.33 -4.36
CA GLU A 142 -2.91 17.17 -4.22
C GLU A 142 -1.96 16.95 -5.41
N PHE A 143 -1.35 18.01 -5.94
CA PHE A 143 -0.28 17.94 -6.93
C PHE A 143 1.00 18.52 -6.32
N PRO A 144 1.97 17.69 -5.89
CA PRO A 144 3.13 18.17 -5.16
C PRO A 144 4.22 18.76 -6.06
N PHE A 145 4.92 19.76 -5.55
CA PHE A 145 6.27 20.11 -5.99
C PHE A 145 7.26 19.06 -5.45
N VAL A 146 7.83 18.23 -6.33
CA VAL A 146 8.67 17.10 -5.93
C VAL A 146 10.12 17.55 -5.71
N ARG A 147 10.57 17.49 -4.45
CA ARG A 147 11.94 17.71 -4.01
C ARG A 147 12.59 16.37 -3.66
N TYR A 148 13.88 16.25 -3.90
CA TYR A 148 14.64 15.05 -3.54
C TYR A 148 16.08 15.40 -3.17
N ARG A 149 16.71 14.54 -2.37
CA ARG A 149 18.15 14.63 -2.13
C ARG A 149 18.90 14.20 -3.38
N ALA A 150 19.57 15.14 -4.04
CA ALA A 150 20.40 14.85 -5.21
C ALA A 150 21.61 13.99 -4.83
N ALA A 151 22.07 13.16 -5.77
CA ALA A 151 23.33 12.45 -5.66
C ALA A 151 24.46 13.45 -5.38
N LYS A 152 25.28 13.20 -4.36
CA LYS A 152 26.44 14.06 -4.09
C LYS A 152 27.47 13.80 -5.19
N SER A 153 27.83 14.82 -5.97
CA SER A 153 29.03 14.78 -6.81
C SER A 153 30.25 15.01 -5.92
N LEU A 154 30.63 13.99 -5.16
CA LEU A 154 31.87 14.03 -4.37
C LEU A 154 33.02 13.73 -5.36
N ASP A 155 33.49 14.79 -6.02
CA ASP A 155 34.63 14.81 -6.93
C ASP A 155 34.41 14.17 -8.32
N THR A 156 35.12 14.67 -9.34
CA THR A 156 35.07 14.18 -10.73
C THR A 156 35.48 12.71 -10.88
N ASP A 157 36.13 12.15 -9.86
CA ASP A 157 36.69 10.79 -9.87
C ASP A 157 35.76 9.74 -9.23
N THR A 158 34.76 10.15 -8.44
CA THR A 158 33.82 9.20 -7.82
C THR A 158 32.67 8.92 -8.78
N MET A 159 32.59 7.70 -9.29
CA MET A 159 31.48 7.28 -10.15
C MET A 159 30.16 7.29 -9.37
N THR A 160 29.16 8.01 -9.89
CA THR A 160 27.78 7.96 -9.39
C THR A 160 27.22 6.55 -9.55
N THR A 161 26.82 5.92 -8.46
CA THR A 161 26.26 4.57 -8.47
C THR A 161 24.75 4.61 -8.69
N PHE A 162 24.13 3.44 -8.95
CA PHE A 162 22.68 3.33 -8.98
C PHE A 162 22.04 3.79 -7.66
N ARG A 163 22.65 3.46 -6.53
CA ARG A 163 22.15 3.76 -5.17
C ARG A 163 22.04 5.28 -4.95
N ASP A 164 23.01 6.03 -5.45
CA ASP A 164 23.01 7.50 -5.39
C ASP A 164 21.86 8.12 -6.21
N LEU A 165 21.40 7.40 -7.25
CA LEU A 165 20.32 7.85 -8.13
C LEU A 165 18.92 7.43 -7.67
N VAL A 166 18.80 6.62 -6.62
CA VAL A 166 17.49 6.11 -6.13
C VAL A 166 16.49 7.24 -5.85
N PRO A 167 16.82 8.30 -5.06
CA PRO A 167 15.88 9.41 -4.84
C PRO A 167 15.46 10.11 -6.13
N THR A 168 16.41 10.37 -7.02
CA THR A 168 16.18 11.03 -8.32
C THR A 168 15.25 10.20 -9.22
N LYS A 169 15.50 8.90 -9.33
CA LYS A 169 14.68 7.98 -10.14
C LYS A 169 13.27 7.84 -9.56
N LEU A 170 13.15 7.74 -8.24
CA LEU A 170 11.85 7.69 -7.57
C LEU A 170 11.06 8.99 -7.80
N ALA A 171 11.71 10.15 -7.66
CA ALA A 171 11.12 11.46 -7.93
C ALA A 171 10.58 11.55 -9.36
N ALA A 172 11.39 11.16 -10.35
CA ALA A 172 10.98 11.14 -11.76
C ALA A 172 9.80 10.19 -11.99
N GLY A 173 9.81 9.00 -11.38
CA GLY A 173 8.71 8.05 -11.46
C GLY A 173 7.40 8.61 -10.91
N ILE A 174 7.45 9.23 -9.72
CA ILE A 174 6.27 9.84 -9.08
C ILE A 174 5.73 10.96 -9.94
N TRP A 175 6.59 11.88 -10.38
CA TRP A 175 6.21 12.98 -11.26
C TRP A 175 5.53 12.49 -12.55
N ASN A 176 6.08 11.47 -13.20
CA ASN A 176 5.51 10.88 -14.41
C ASN A 176 4.11 10.29 -14.18
N CYS A 177 3.84 9.75 -12.99
CA CYS A 177 2.49 9.30 -12.63
C CYS A 177 1.55 10.49 -12.39
N LEU A 178 1.97 11.49 -11.61
CA LEU A 178 1.15 12.65 -11.26
C LEU A 178 0.76 13.51 -12.46
N VAL A 179 1.67 13.71 -13.42
CA VAL A 179 1.36 14.44 -14.66
C VAL A 179 0.25 13.76 -15.46
N LYS A 180 0.17 12.42 -15.43
CA LYS A 180 -0.93 11.68 -16.08
C LYS A 180 -2.26 11.89 -15.35
N TYR A 181 -2.25 12.13 -14.04
CA TYR A 181 -3.48 12.39 -13.29
C TYR A 181 -4.12 13.73 -13.63
N LYS A 182 -3.33 14.74 -14.02
CA LYS A 182 -3.86 16.04 -14.48
C LYS A 182 -4.92 15.93 -15.58
N SER A 183 -4.79 14.93 -16.46
CA SER A 183 -5.74 14.70 -17.57
C SER A 183 -6.73 13.57 -17.32
N LYS A 184 -6.42 12.63 -16.41
CA LYS A 184 -7.25 11.44 -16.16
C LYS A 184 -8.23 11.59 -14.99
N ILE A 185 -7.84 12.36 -13.97
CA ILE A 185 -8.62 12.52 -12.75
C ILE A 185 -9.38 13.85 -12.84
N LYS A 186 -10.72 13.77 -12.79
CA LYS A 186 -11.58 14.95 -12.79
C LYS A 186 -11.24 15.86 -11.61
N ASP A 187 -11.12 17.17 -11.84
CA ASP A 187 -10.83 18.19 -10.83
C ASP A 187 -9.50 17.98 -10.07
N PHE A 188 -8.53 17.31 -10.69
CA PHE A 188 -7.18 17.20 -10.14
C PHE A 188 -6.39 18.52 -10.34
N PRO A 189 -5.59 18.97 -9.36
CA PRO A 189 -4.89 20.25 -9.46
C PRO A 189 -3.94 20.32 -10.67
N GLN A 190 -3.94 21.48 -11.33
CA GLN A 190 -3.10 21.74 -12.51
C GLN A 190 -1.78 22.42 -12.16
N THR A 191 -1.72 23.07 -11.01
CA THR A 191 -0.53 23.71 -10.42
C THR A 191 -0.22 23.05 -9.09
N GLU A 192 0.98 23.28 -8.58
CA GLU A 192 1.47 22.69 -7.34
C GLU A 192 0.67 23.19 -6.12
N THR A 193 0.31 22.27 -5.22
CA THR A 193 -0.54 22.53 -4.05
C THR A 193 0.14 22.19 -2.73
N CYS A 194 1.18 21.35 -2.76
CA CYS A 194 1.98 20.96 -1.60
C CYS A 194 3.44 20.67 -1.99
N GLU A 195 4.29 20.34 -1.01
CA GLU A 195 5.65 19.85 -1.25
C GLU A 195 5.75 18.36 -0.93
N LEU A 196 6.46 17.60 -1.77
CA LEU A 196 6.88 16.23 -1.49
C LEU A 196 8.40 16.18 -1.40
N LEU A 197 8.94 15.82 -0.25
CA LEU A 197 10.38 15.60 -0.06
C LEU A 197 10.70 14.11 -0.07
N ILE A 198 11.61 13.70 -0.97
CA ILE A 198 12.08 12.32 -1.11
C ILE A 198 13.51 12.23 -0.56
N LEU A 199 13.66 11.40 0.46
CA LEU A 199 14.94 11.11 1.11
C LEU A 199 15.22 9.61 1.04
N ASP A 200 16.49 9.25 1.02
CA ASP A 200 16.95 7.90 1.30
C ASP A 200 17.36 7.76 2.78
N ARG A 201 17.45 6.51 3.26
CA ARG A 201 17.73 6.22 4.67
C ARG A 201 19.09 6.74 5.15
N SER A 202 20.06 6.99 4.27
CA SER A 202 21.39 7.50 4.65
C SER A 202 21.37 8.92 5.22
N VAL A 203 20.23 9.63 5.16
CA VAL A 203 20.11 10.96 5.79
C VAL A 203 20.26 10.88 7.30
N ASP A 204 19.84 9.76 7.91
CA ASP A 204 19.94 9.51 9.33
C ASP A 204 20.00 7.99 9.57
N GLN A 205 21.16 7.50 9.97
CA GLN A 205 21.37 6.08 10.26
C GLN A 205 21.15 5.74 11.74
N ILE A 206 20.96 6.74 12.60
CA ILE A 206 20.90 6.59 14.06
C ILE A 206 19.44 6.40 14.50
N ALA A 207 18.52 7.24 14.01
CA ALA A 207 17.12 7.18 14.45
C ALA A 207 16.44 5.79 14.39
N PRO A 208 16.71 4.91 13.40
CA PRO A 208 16.06 3.58 13.34
C PRO A 208 16.59 2.55 14.33
N ILE A 209 17.74 2.80 14.97
CA ILE A 209 18.43 1.81 15.82
C ILE A 209 18.50 2.21 17.29
N ILE A 210 18.15 3.45 17.62
CA ILE A 210 18.11 3.91 19.01
C ILE A 210 16.84 3.43 19.69
N HIS A 211 16.97 3.05 20.97
CA HIS A 211 15.81 2.85 21.83
C HIS A 211 15.16 4.21 22.12
N GLU A 212 13.91 4.36 21.71
CA GLU A 212 13.14 5.60 21.84
C GLU A 212 12.24 5.54 23.09
N TRP A 213 12.02 6.69 23.73
CA TRP A 213 11.39 6.77 25.05
C TRP A 213 9.93 7.26 25.01
N THR A 214 9.39 7.48 23.81
CA THR A 214 7.97 7.75 23.63
C THR A 214 7.19 6.45 23.70
N TYR A 215 5.96 6.52 24.25
CA TYR A 215 5.18 5.32 24.57
C TYR A 215 4.99 4.38 23.37
N ASP A 216 4.58 4.93 22.23
CA ASP A 216 4.36 4.17 20.99
C ASP A 216 5.62 3.48 20.48
N ALA A 217 6.71 4.25 20.36
CA ALA A 217 7.97 3.73 19.87
C ALA A 217 8.52 2.63 20.78
N MET A 218 8.43 2.82 22.10
CA MET A 218 8.85 1.84 23.09
C MET A 218 8.00 0.57 23.05
N CYS A 219 6.67 0.69 22.82
CA CYS A 219 5.79 -0.46 22.63
C CYS A 219 6.21 -1.28 21.41
N HIS A 220 6.41 -0.65 20.25
CA HIS A 220 6.79 -1.35 19.02
C HIS A 220 8.20 -1.96 19.05
N ASP A 221 9.08 -1.41 19.88
CA ASP A 221 10.46 -1.88 20.03
C ASP A 221 10.57 -3.03 21.05
N LEU A 222 9.97 -2.86 22.24
CA LEU A 222 10.16 -3.80 23.36
C LEU A 222 9.08 -4.88 23.47
N LEU A 223 7.90 -4.67 22.88
CA LEU A 223 6.80 -5.64 22.93
C LEU A 223 6.68 -6.41 21.62
N ASN A 224 6.23 -7.66 21.72
CA ASN A 224 6.00 -8.50 20.55
C ASN A 224 4.65 -8.13 19.90
N MET A 225 4.64 -7.05 19.13
CA MET A 225 3.47 -6.54 18.41
C MET A 225 3.42 -7.05 16.97
N GLU A 226 2.21 -7.34 16.48
CA GLU A 226 1.96 -7.64 15.07
C GLU A 226 1.20 -6.47 14.43
N GLY A 227 1.91 -5.54 13.80
CA GLY A 227 1.33 -4.23 13.47
C GLY A 227 0.89 -3.54 14.75
N ASN A 228 -0.36 -3.06 14.81
CA ASN A 228 -0.91 -2.39 15.99
C ASN A 228 -1.57 -3.35 17.00
N LYS A 229 -1.43 -4.68 16.79
CA LYS A 229 -1.99 -5.69 17.67
C LYS A 229 -1.01 -6.04 18.78
N TYR A 230 -1.46 -5.88 20.01
CA TYR A 230 -0.80 -6.37 21.22
C TYR A 230 -1.59 -7.53 21.83
N VAL A 231 -0.90 -8.57 22.30
CA VAL A 231 -1.52 -9.72 22.97
C VAL A 231 -1.16 -9.68 24.45
N HIS A 232 -2.15 -9.44 25.29
CA HIS A 232 -2.00 -9.36 26.74
C HIS A 232 -2.51 -10.64 27.42
N GLU A 233 -1.72 -11.22 28.32
CA GLU A 233 -2.16 -12.37 29.13
C GLU A 233 -2.82 -11.89 30.44
N VAL A 234 -4.11 -12.17 30.59
CA VAL A 234 -4.90 -11.81 31.77
C VAL A 234 -5.11 -13.03 32.65
N ALA A 235 -4.85 -12.90 33.95
CA ALA A 235 -5.14 -13.95 34.91
C ALA A 235 -6.64 -14.30 34.90
N SER A 236 -6.96 -15.60 34.82
CA SER A 236 -8.35 -16.06 34.83
C SER A 236 -9.01 -15.72 36.17
N LYS A 237 -10.18 -15.05 36.12
CA LYS A 237 -10.97 -14.73 37.32
C LYS A 237 -11.48 -15.98 38.05
N ALA A 238 -11.45 -17.14 37.41
CA ALA A 238 -11.93 -18.42 37.93
C ALA A 238 -10.80 -19.39 38.34
N GLY A 239 -9.55 -18.92 38.44
CA GLY A 239 -8.41 -19.75 38.85
C GLY A 239 -7.90 -20.73 37.78
N GLY A 240 -8.31 -20.55 36.52
CA GLY A 240 -7.81 -21.30 35.36
C GLY A 240 -6.54 -20.72 34.75
N PRO A 241 -6.03 -21.31 33.64
CA PRO A 241 -4.90 -20.76 32.89
C PRO A 241 -5.19 -19.33 32.40
N SER A 242 -4.14 -18.51 32.27
CA SER A 242 -4.25 -17.13 31.79
C SER A 242 -4.93 -17.07 30.41
N GLU A 243 -5.81 -16.09 30.24
CA GLU A 243 -6.50 -15.82 28.99
C GLU A 243 -5.71 -14.82 28.15
N LYS A 244 -5.49 -15.14 26.88
CA LYS A 244 -4.90 -14.19 25.93
C LYS A 244 -5.98 -13.26 25.40
N LYS A 245 -5.75 -11.95 25.53
CA LYS A 245 -6.61 -10.91 24.98
C LYS A 245 -5.85 -10.14 23.92
N ASP A 246 -6.45 -10.08 22.74
CA ASP A 246 -5.99 -9.24 21.65
C ASP A 246 -6.50 -7.81 21.89
N VAL A 247 -5.59 -6.84 21.83
CA VAL A 247 -5.88 -5.41 21.90
C VAL A 247 -5.33 -4.74 20.64
N LEU A 248 -6.13 -3.86 20.03
CA LEU A 248 -5.72 -3.04 18.89
C LEU A 248 -5.46 -1.62 19.37
N LEU A 249 -4.25 -1.14 19.14
CA LEU A 249 -3.81 0.23 19.49
C LEU A 249 -4.03 1.13 18.27
N GLU A 250 -5.21 1.75 18.20
CA GLU A 250 -5.66 2.53 17.04
C GLU A 250 -6.24 3.88 17.45
N ASP A 251 -6.46 4.77 16.48
CA ASP A 251 -7.02 6.12 16.67
C ASP A 251 -8.44 6.12 17.29
N HIS A 252 -9.11 4.97 17.41
CA HIS A 252 -10.39 4.89 18.12
C HIS A 252 -10.24 4.83 19.64
N ASP A 253 -9.04 4.53 20.15
CA ASP A 253 -8.75 4.47 21.58
C ASP A 253 -8.28 5.86 22.05
N PRO A 254 -9.10 6.59 22.84
CA PRO A 254 -8.77 7.94 23.26
C PRO A 254 -7.57 7.98 24.21
N ILE A 255 -7.33 6.92 24.99
CA ILE A 255 -6.19 6.83 25.91
C ILE A 255 -4.91 6.64 25.08
N TRP A 256 -4.96 5.78 24.07
CA TRP A 256 -3.84 5.61 23.15
C TRP A 256 -3.49 6.92 22.44
N LEU A 257 -4.48 7.62 21.88
CA LEU A 257 -4.27 8.91 21.21
C LEU A 257 -3.62 9.96 22.10
N GLU A 258 -4.03 10.03 23.37
CA GLU A 258 -3.48 10.97 24.33
C GLU A 258 -2.03 10.64 24.70
N LEU A 259 -1.71 9.35 24.87
CA LEU A 259 -0.44 8.92 25.48
C LEU A 259 0.63 8.49 24.48
N ARG A 260 0.29 8.12 23.24
CA ARG A 260 1.22 7.48 22.28
C ARG A 260 2.49 8.29 22.01
N HIS A 261 2.43 9.61 22.11
CA HIS A 261 3.59 10.50 21.89
C HIS A 261 4.19 11.07 23.18
N ALA A 262 3.64 10.71 24.36
CA ALA A 262 4.20 11.11 25.64
C ALA A 262 5.46 10.31 25.95
N HIS A 263 6.35 10.91 26.75
CA HIS A 263 7.50 10.19 27.28
C HIS A 263 7.01 9.14 28.29
N ILE A 264 7.62 7.95 28.31
CA ILE A 264 7.15 6.81 29.13
C ILE A 264 7.07 7.12 30.63
N ALA A 265 7.88 8.06 31.13
CA ALA A 265 7.82 8.49 32.53
C ALA A 265 6.56 9.29 32.89
N ASP A 266 5.85 9.82 31.89
CA ASP A 266 4.63 10.62 32.03
C ASP A 266 3.35 9.81 31.74
N VAL A 267 3.49 8.53 31.39
CA VAL A 267 2.42 7.55 31.09
C VAL A 267 2.11 6.73 32.33
#